data_AF-A0A2D6FZY9-F1
#
_entry.id   AF-A0A2D6FZY9-F1
#
_cell.length_a   1.000
_cell.length_b   1.000
_cell.length_c   1.000
_cell.angle_alpha   90.00
_cell.angle_beta   90.00
_cell.angle_gamma   90.00
#
_symmetry.space_group_name_H-M   'P 1'
#
loop_
_entity.id
_entity.type
_entity.pdbx_description
1 polymer ?
#
loop_
_entity_poly.entity_id
_entity_poly.type
_entity_poly.pdbx_seq_one_letter_code
_entity_poly.pdbx_strand_id
1 'polypeptide(L)'
;MAETSFHEQYGVSEDMVAELGNQIFDLSHNKQTRLGDPVRGLDWDAIEAGREGMGLTDGEIAERLNLEVEQVTFIRTLVEGRRFNTGHYKRIYKLGGGKRYRPDET
;
A
#
# COMPACT_ATOMS: atom_id res chain seq x y z
N MET A 1 21.77 -22.24 -10.82
CA MET A 1 20.83 -21.86 -9.76
C MET A 1 19.67 -21.21 -10.48
N ALA A 2 18.51 -21.88 -10.55
CA ALA A 2 17.34 -21.26 -11.17
C ALA A 2 16.99 -20.01 -10.35
N GLU A 3 16.82 -18.86 -11.00
CA GLU A 3 16.24 -17.69 -10.37
C GLU A 3 14.80 -18.06 -10.01
N THR A 4 14.59 -18.50 -8.77
CA THR A 4 13.27 -18.55 -8.14
C THR A 4 12.68 -17.15 -8.33
N SER A 5 11.51 -17.06 -8.95
CA SER A 5 10.92 -15.75 -9.18
C SER A 5 10.71 -15.07 -7.81
N PHE A 6 10.79 -13.75 -7.75
CA PHE A 6 10.71 -13.03 -6.47
C PHE A 6 9.38 -13.27 -5.71
N HIS A 7 8.33 -13.74 -6.40
CA HIS A 7 7.04 -14.10 -5.80
C HIS A 7 7.00 -15.56 -5.28
N GLU A 8 7.75 -16.49 -5.89
CA GLU A 8 7.86 -17.89 -5.43
C GLU A 8 8.51 -18.01 -4.05
N GLN A 9 9.45 -17.11 -3.71
CA GLN A 9 10.09 -17.08 -2.38
C GLN A 9 9.09 -16.88 -1.22
N TYR A 10 7.98 -16.19 -1.48
CA TYR A 10 6.94 -15.91 -0.50
C TYR A 10 5.72 -16.82 -0.67
N GLY A 11 5.79 -17.84 -1.54
CA GLY A 11 4.66 -18.71 -1.82
C GLY A 11 3.47 -17.97 -2.44
N VAL A 12 3.71 -16.91 -3.21
CA VAL A 12 2.67 -16.11 -3.87
C VAL A 12 2.69 -16.42 -5.37
N SER A 13 1.55 -16.84 -5.92
CA SER A 13 1.37 -17.01 -7.37
C SER A 13 0.83 -15.74 -8.04
N GLU A 14 0.92 -15.66 -9.36
CA GLU A 14 0.29 -14.56 -10.12
C GLU A 14 -1.23 -14.56 -9.97
N ASP A 15 -1.85 -15.74 -9.90
CA ASP A 15 -3.29 -15.89 -9.68
C ASP A 15 -3.71 -15.32 -8.33
N MET A 16 -2.93 -15.58 -7.26
CA MET A 16 -3.20 -14.98 -5.94
C MET A 16 -3.16 -13.45 -6.00
N VAL A 17 -2.21 -12.87 -6.75
CA VAL A 17 -2.14 -11.42 -6.91
C VAL A 17 -3.35 -10.89 -7.69
N ALA A 18 -3.79 -11.60 -8.73
CA ALA A 18 -4.93 -11.19 -9.56
C ALA A 18 -6.26 -11.24 -8.79
N GLU A 19 -6.46 -12.31 -8.01
CA GLU A 19 -7.70 -12.55 -7.28
C GLU A 19 -7.77 -11.75 -5.97
N LEU A 20 -6.71 -11.78 -5.17
CA LEU A 20 -6.71 -11.24 -3.81
C LEU A 20 -6.17 -9.81 -3.72
N GLY A 21 -5.46 -9.34 -4.75
CA GLY A 21 -4.76 -8.06 -4.69
C GLY A 21 -5.66 -6.85 -4.41
N ASN A 22 -6.84 -6.80 -5.03
CA ASN A 22 -7.79 -5.72 -4.78
C ASN A 22 -8.38 -5.80 -3.36
N GLN A 23 -8.74 -7.00 -2.92
CA GLN A 23 -9.31 -7.23 -1.60
C GLN A 23 -8.32 -6.89 -0.48
N ILE A 24 -7.07 -7.38 -0.58
CA ILE A 24 -6.00 -7.07 0.38
C ILE A 24 -5.74 -5.56 0.43
N PHE A 25 -5.69 -4.90 -0.72
CA PHE A 25 -5.50 -3.44 -0.77
C PHE A 25 -6.65 -2.66 -0.14
N ASP A 26 -7.89 -3.09 -0.36
CA ASP A 26 -9.07 -2.40 0.19
C ASP A 26 -9.24 -2.63 1.71
N LEU A 27 -8.79 -3.77 2.22
CA LEU A 27 -8.74 -4.05 3.66
C LEU A 27 -7.56 -3.36 4.36
N SER A 28 -6.46 -3.09 3.66
CA SER A 28 -5.22 -2.58 4.25
C SER A 28 -5.38 -1.22 4.95
N HIS A 29 -4.90 -1.13 6.19
CA HIS A 29 -4.85 0.15 6.92
C HIS A 29 -3.89 1.18 6.30
N ASN A 30 -3.07 0.80 5.31
CA ASN A 30 -2.23 1.75 4.58
C ASN A 30 -3.05 2.61 3.62
N LYS A 31 -4.23 2.13 3.20
CA LYS A 31 -5.19 2.89 2.42
C LYS A 31 -6.21 3.56 3.35
N GLN A 32 -5.78 4.60 4.05
CA GLN A 32 -6.70 5.37 4.91
C GLN A 32 -7.50 6.38 4.09
N THR A 33 -8.84 6.26 4.14
CA THR A 33 -9.72 7.33 3.66
C THR A 33 -10.03 8.25 4.83
N ARG A 34 -9.38 9.40 4.91
CA ARG A 34 -9.62 10.39 5.96
C ARG A 34 -10.71 11.36 5.53
N LEU A 35 -11.78 11.45 6.31
CA LEU A 35 -12.84 12.45 6.13
C LEU A 35 -12.65 13.57 7.16
N GLY A 36 -12.30 14.77 6.71
CA GLY A 36 -12.03 15.91 7.58
C GLY A 36 -10.72 15.79 8.39
N ASP A 37 -10.62 16.60 9.45
CA ASP A 37 -9.51 16.59 10.41
C ASP A 37 -10.07 16.69 11.86
N PRO A 38 -10.67 15.61 12.38
CA PRO A 38 -11.27 15.61 13.70
C PRO A 38 -10.22 15.72 14.82
N VAL A 39 -8.95 15.36 14.53
CA VAL A 39 -7.83 15.51 15.47
C VAL A 39 -7.57 16.98 15.78
N ARG A 40 -7.61 17.85 14.77
CA ARG A 40 -7.46 19.29 14.95
C ARG A 40 -8.56 19.90 15.84
N GLY A 41 -9.77 19.34 15.79
CA GLY A 41 -10.91 19.76 16.60
C GLY A 41 -11.02 19.07 17.96
N LEU A 42 -10.17 18.09 18.26
CA LEU A 42 -10.31 17.19 19.41
C LEU A 42 -11.70 16.53 19.48
N ASP A 43 -12.28 16.22 18.32
CA ASP A 43 -13.58 15.57 18.20
C ASP A 43 -13.40 14.06 18.40
N TRP A 44 -13.43 13.64 19.66
CA TRP A 44 -13.20 12.24 20.06
C TRP A 44 -14.25 11.28 19.50
N ASP A 45 -15.50 11.72 19.38
CA ASP A 45 -16.59 10.90 18.85
C ASP A 45 -16.37 10.61 17.36
N ALA A 46 -15.97 11.64 16.59
CA ALA A 46 -15.61 11.46 15.18
C ALA A 46 -14.34 10.61 14.98
N ILE A 47 -13.36 10.71 15.89
CA ILE A 47 -12.15 9.86 15.87
C ILE A 47 -12.53 8.40 16.13
N GLU A 48 -13.37 8.14 17.13
CA GLU A 48 -13.79 6.78 17.47
C GLU A 48 -14.63 6.17 16.34
N ALA A 49 -15.58 6.91 15.78
CA ALA A 49 -16.36 6.47 14.63
C ALA A 49 -15.47 6.16 13.40
N GLY A 50 -14.35 6.85 13.24
CA GLY A 50 -13.38 6.61 12.18
C GLY A 50 -12.57 5.32 12.34
N ARG A 51 -12.53 4.70 13.53
CA ARG A 51 -11.74 3.48 13.77
C ARG A 51 -12.23 2.29 12.96
N GLU A 52 -13.54 2.14 12.77
CA GLU A 52 -14.12 1.07 11.97
C GLU A 52 -13.66 1.13 10.49
N GLY A 53 -13.32 2.32 10.00
CA GLY A 53 -12.81 2.55 8.65
C GLY A 53 -11.28 2.62 8.52
N MET A 54 -10.52 2.38 9.60
CA MET A 54 -9.04 2.49 9.58
C MET A 54 -8.38 1.41 8.72
N GLY A 55 -9.10 0.33 8.38
CA GLY A 55 -8.54 -0.86 7.75
C GLY A 55 -7.89 -1.81 8.76
N LEU A 56 -7.35 -2.91 8.25
CA LEU A 56 -6.74 -4.00 8.99
C LEU A 56 -5.23 -4.00 8.80
N THR A 57 -4.51 -4.51 9.80
CA THR A 57 -3.10 -4.88 9.70
C THR A 57 -2.92 -6.12 8.82
N ASP A 58 -1.70 -6.35 8.31
CA ASP A 58 -1.42 -7.54 7.50
C ASP A 58 -1.71 -8.84 8.25
N GLY A 59 -1.48 -8.86 9.57
CA GLY A 59 -1.80 -10.00 10.43
C GLY A 59 -3.30 -10.27 10.51
N GLU A 60 -4.11 -9.25 10.73
CA GLU A 60 -5.57 -9.38 10.76
C GLU A 60 -6.15 -9.76 9.39
N ILE A 61 -5.55 -9.27 8.29
CA ILE A 61 -5.92 -9.68 6.93
C ILE A 61 -5.54 -11.14 6.68
N ALA A 62 -4.36 -11.56 7.13
CA ALA A 62 -3.88 -12.94 7.01
C ALA A 62 -4.82 -13.92 7.73
N GLU A 63 -5.19 -13.60 8.98
CA GLU A 63 -6.20 -14.37 9.73
C GLU A 63 -7.56 -14.41 9.01
N ARG A 64 -8.02 -13.28 8.47
CA ARG A 64 -9.31 -13.17 7.80
C ARG A 64 -9.38 -13.94 6.48
N LEU A 65 -8.28 -13.97 5.73
CA LEU A 65 -8.19 -14.60 4.41
C LEU A 65 -7.58 -16.00 4.44
N ASN A 66 -7.18 -16.48 5.63
CA ASN A 66 -6.48 -17.75 5.82
C ASN A 66 -5.21 -17.85 4.96
N LEU A 67 -4.34 -16.84 5.10
CA LEU A 67 -3.06 -16.71 4.41
C LEU A 67 -1.94 -16.54 5.43
N GLU A 68 -0.69 -16.69 4.97
CA GLU A 68 0.47 -16.28 5.76
C GLU A 68 0.65 -14.75 5.71
N VAL A 69 1.16 -14.17 6.79
CA VAL A 69 1.37 -12.72 6.90
C VAL A 69 2.30 -12.21 5.81
N GLU A 70 3.32 -12.99 5.46
CA GLU A 70 4.28 -12.69 4.40
C GLU A 70 3.61 -12.63 3.02
N GLN A 71 2.64 -13.51 2.74
CA GLN A 71 1.88 -13.50 1.48
C GLN A 71 1.05 -12.21 1.37
N VAL A 72 0.35 -11.84 2.45
CA VAL A 72 -0.43 -10.60 2.51
C VAL A 72 0.46 -9.39 2.34
N THR A 73 1.56 -9.34 3.08
CA THR A 73 2.54 -8.24 3.04
C THR A 73 3.08 -8.05 1.63
N PHE A 74 3.44 -9.16 0.97
CA PHE A 74 3.96 -9.15 -0.39
C PHE A 74 2.93 -8.64 -1.39
N ILE A 75 1.73 -9.24 -1.41
CA ILE A 75 0.66 -8.87 -2.34
C ILE A 75 0.26 -7.40 -2.13
N ARG A 76 0.09 -6.95 -0.88
CA ARG A 76 -0.21 -5.55 -0.55
C ARG A 76 0.85 -4.62 -1.12
N THR A 77 2.13 -4.88 -0.86
CA THR A 77 3.24 -4.02 -1.30
C THR A 77 3.30 -3.93 -2.84
N LEU A 78 3.08 -5.06 -3.53
CA LEU A 78 3.04 -5.12 -4.99
C LEU A 78 1.88 -4.28 -5.55
N VAL A 79 0.68 -4.43 -4.99
CA VAL A 79 -0.52 -3.70 -5.46
C VAL A 79 -0.44 -2.21 -5.12
N GLU A 80 0.08 -1.85 -3.94
CA GLU A 80 0.36 -0.48 -3.56
C GLU A 80 1.33 0.17 -4.54
N GLY A 81 2.43 -0.49 -4.89
CA GLY A 81 3.39 0.01 -5.89
C GLY A 81 2.76 0.22 -7.28
N ARG A 82 1.80 -0.64 -7.67
CA ARG A 82 1.07 -0.49 -8.94
C ARG A 82 0.09 0.69 -8.92
N ARG A 83 -0.59 0.92 -7.78
CA ARG A 83 -1.62 1.97 -7.64
C ARG A 83 -1.02 3.34 -7.33
N PHE A 84 -0.10 3.40 -6.38
CA PHE A 84 0.60 4.61 -6.00
C PHE A 84 1.81 4.77 -6.91
N ASN A 85 1.66 5.64 -7.90
CA ASN A 85 2.74 5.99 -8.82
C ASN A 85 3.74 6.90 -8.06
N THR A 86 4.57 6.30 -7.21
CA THR A 86 5.50 7.00 -6.28
C THR A 86 6.53 7.85 -7.01
N GLY A 87 6.73 7.68 -8.32
CA GLY A 87 7.54 8.58 -9.14
C GLY A 87 6.84 9.89 -9.57
N HIS A 88 5.53 10.00 -9.37
CA HIS A 88 4.73 11.08 -9.93
C HIS A 88 5.06 12.46 -9.36
N TYR A 89 5.36 12.54 -8.05
CA TYR A 89 5.76 13.81 -7.43
C TYR A 89 7.06 14.35 -8.05
N LYS A 90 8.00 13.48 -8.44
CA LYS A 90 9.24 13.88 -9.11
C LYS A 90 8.97 14.55 -10.45
N ARG A 91 7.93 14.10 -11.16
CA ARG A 91 7.44 14.73 -12.41
C ARG A 91 6.74 16.05 -12.13
N ILE A 92 5.82 16.10 -11.17
CA ILE A 92 5.08 17.33 -10.79
C ILE A 92 6.05 18.44 -10.38
N TYR A 93 7.02 18.12 -9.52
CA TYR A 93 7.98 19.10 -8.99
C TYR A 93 9.22 19.29 -9.87
N LYS A 94 9.24 18.74 -11.09
CA LYS A 94 10.35 18.84 -12.04
C LYS A 94 11.72 18.46 -11.42
N LEU A 95 11.74 17.51 -10.48
CA LEU A 95 12.94 17.06 -9.76
C LEU A 95 13.78 16.07 -10.60
N GLY A 96 13.90 16.32 -11.90
CA GLY A 96 14.75 15.53 -12.80
C GLY A 96 14.36 14.05 -12.93
N GLY A 97 13.10 13.68 -12.66
CA GLY A 97 12.65 12.28 -12.72
C GLY A 97 13.36 11.35 -11.74
N GLY A 98 13.97 11.90 -10.67
CA GLY A 98 14.81 11.13 -9.73
C GLY A 98 16.31 11.23 -9.98
N LYS A 99 16.74 12.03 -10.98
CA LYS A 99 18.12 12.52 -11.08
C LYS A 99 18.24 13.82 -10.27
N ARG A 100 19.40 14.05 -9.63
CA ARG A 100 19.67 15.30 -8.90
C ARG A 100 19.47 16.49 -9.83
N TYR A 101 18.73 17.51 -9.39
CA TYR A 101 18.56 18.77 -10.11
C TYR A 101 19.93 19.36 -10.46
N ARG A 102 20.16 19.70 -11.73
CA ARG A 102 21.36 20.39 -12.21
C ARG A 102 20.92 21.73 -12.81
N PRO A 103 21.38 22.87 -12.27
CA PRO A 103 21.01 24.19 -12.79
C PRO A 103 21.60 24.48 -14.18
N ASP A 104 22.49 23.63 -14.68
CA ASP A 104 23.37 23.92 -15.82
C ASP A 104 22.82 23.43 -17.18
N GLU A 105 21.66 22.76 -17.21
CA GLU A 105 21.09 22.10 -18.41
C GLU A 105 19.81 22.78 -18.95
N THR A 106 19.60 24.08 -18.69
CA THR A 106 18.41 24.84 -19.18
C THR A 106 18.76 25.89 -20.22
#